data_AF-A0A318JMD5-F1
#
_entry.id   AF-A0A318JMD5-F1
#
_cell.length_a   1.000
_cell.length_b   1.000
_cell.length_c   1.000
_cell.angle_alpha   90.00
_cell.angle_beta   90.00
_cell.angle_gamma   90.00
#
_symmetry.space_group_name_H-M   'P 1'
#
loop_
_entity.id
_entity.type
_entity.pdbx_description
1 polymer ?
#
loop_
_entity_poly.entity_id
_entity_poly.type
_entity_poly.pdbx_seq_one_letter_code
_entity_poly.pdbx_strand_id
1 'polypeptide(L)'
;MLHADEAAALQASIERVGARVTAALQDKPGVDYAVAFVGNLHRGIDQTMAQAALRGEPVACRAGCASCCSLRVEVAPAEALLIARQLRSGPAERLAQLRQALQRQQSVLAQEGAIRPPCAFLQDALCSIYPWRPASCRKAHSFSAEACQSGAAQLPQDLAITLAAEALQRGTALGYRQRGLDGAVQELSAAVLQALADDTAASRWYAAADNSTAAQG
;
A
#
# COMPACT_ATOMS: atom_id res chain seq x y z
N MET A 1 22.24 4.72 4.84
CA MET A 1 22.25 3.31 5.28
C MET A 1 21.97 3.31 6.77
N LEU A 2 21.18 2.34 7.28
CA LEU A 2 20.90 2.25 8.71
C LEU A 2 22.11 1.71 9.46
N HIS A 3 22.35 2.20 10.67
CA HIS A 3 23.25 1.58 11.62
C HIS A 3 22.69 0.24 12.12
N ALA A 4 23.55 -0.62 12.65
CA ALA A 4 23.15 -1.95 13.12
C ALA A 4 22.02 -1.90 14.16
N ASP A 5 22.10 -0.96 15.10
CA ASP A 5 21.09 -0.78 16.15
C ASP A 5 19.74 -0.31 15.60
N GLU A 6 19.75 0.59 14.61
CA GLU A 6 18.53 1.06 13.93
C GLU A 6 17.88 -0.09 13.13
N ALA A 7 18.68 -0.90 12.45
CA ALA A 7 18.21 -2.08 11.73
C ALA A 7 17.59 -3.12 12.67
N ALA A 8 18.23 -3.37 13.82
CA ALA A 8 17.71 -4.28 14.85
C ALA A 8 16.39 -3.75 15.47
N ALA A 9 16.33 -2.45 15.77
CA ALA A 9 15.12 -1.81 16.30
C ALA A 9 13.95 -1.85 15.31
N LEU A 10 14.22 -1.62 14.01
CA LEU A 10 13.24 -1.78 12.94
C LEU A 10 12.74 -3.23 12.87
N GLN A 11 13.65 -4.19 12.87
CA GLN A 11 13.31 -5.62 12.80
C GLN A 11 12.44 -6.06 13.98
N ALA A 12 12.80 -5.69 15.20
CA ALA A 12 11.99 -5.97 16.39
C ALA A 12 10.60 -5.31 16.32
N SER A 13 10.50 -4.12 15.71
CA SER A 13 9.22 -3.43 15.51
C SER A 13 8.34 -4.14 14.48
N ILE A 14 8.93 -4.63 13.39
CA ILE A 14 8.25 -5.46 12.37
C ILE A 14 7.67 -6.72 13.02
N GLU A 15 8.45 -7.41 13.85
CA GLU A 15 8.02 -8.63 14.53
C GLU A 15 6.87 -8.37 15.51
N ARG A 16 6.95 -7.31 16.31
CA ARG A 16 5.86 -6.92 17.22
C ARG A 16 4.57 -6.58 16.48
N VAL A 17 4.66 -5.83 15.38
CA VAL A 17 3.48 -5.54 14.55
C VAL A 17 2.93 -6.83 13.92
N GLY A 18 3.81 -7.69 13.39
CA GLY A 18 3.42 -8.98 12.83
C GLY A 18 2.66 -9.86 13.82
N ALA A 19 3.18 -10.03 15.03
CA ALA A 19 2.52 -10.80 16.08
C ALA A 19 1.11 -10.26 16.41
N ARG A 20 0.96 -8.93 16.49
CA ARG A 20 -0.34 -8.28 16.73
C ARG A 20 -1.33 -8.52 15.59
N VAL A 21 -0.85 -8.43 14.35
CA VAL A 21 -1.67 -8.66 13.14
C VAL A 21 -2.11 -10.12 13.10
N THR A 22 -1.19 -11.06 13.33
CA THR A 22 -1.49 -12.50 13.39
C THR A 22 -2.54 -12.80 14.44
N ALA A 23 -2.37 -12.31 15.67
CA ALA A 23 -3.34 -12.49 16.75
C ALA A 23 -4.72 -11.93 16.37
N ALA A 24 -4.77 -10.72 15.79
CA ALA A 24 -6.04 -10.12 15.37
C ALA A 24 -6.76 -10.92 14.27
N LEU A 25 -6.02 -11.47 13.31
CA LEU A 25 -6.56 -12.31 12.24
C LEU A 25 -6.94 -13.73 12.71
N GLN A 26 -6.38 -14.20 13.83
CA GLN A 26 -6.79 -15.45 14.49
C GLN A 26 -8.08 -15.25 15.31
N ASP A 27 -8.15 -14.15 16.07
CA ASP A 27 -9.30 -13.82 16.91
C ASP A 27 -10.57 -13.60 16.08
N LYS A 28 -10.43 -12.96 14.91
CA LYS A 28 -11.53 -12.72 13.98
C LYS A 28 -11.24 -13.29 12.59
N PRO A 29 -11.43 -14.60 12.38
CA PRO A 29 -11.21 -15.21 11.07
C PRO A 29 -12.27 -14.72 10.07
N GLY A 30 -11.89 -14.69 8.80
CA GLY A 30 -12.78 -14.40 7.68
C GLY A 30 -12.20 -13.43 6.66
N VAL A 31 -12.50 -13.69 5.38
CA VAL A 31 -12.03 -12.89 4.24
C VAL A 31 -12.36 -11.40 4.40
N ASP A 32 -13.56 -11.07 4.89
CA ASP A 32 -13.97 -9.68 5.03
C ASP A 32 -13.18 -8.92 6.08
N TYR A 33 -12.89 -9.57 7.20
CA TYR A 33 -12.07 -8.98 8.24
C TYR A 33 -10.62 -8.86 7.79
N ALA A 34 -10.07 -9.89 7.14
CA ALA A 34 -8.72 -9.86 6.59
C ALA A 34 -8.53 -8.70 5.60
N VAL A 35 -9.45 -8.51 4.63
CA VAL A 35 -9.38 -7.36 3.72
C VAL A 35 -9.57 -6.03 4.45
N ALA A 36 -10.54 -5.94 5.37
CA ALA A 36 -10.81 -4.73 6.14
C ALA A 36 -9.66 -4.35 7.10
N PHE A 37 -8.81 -5.30 7.49
CA PHE A 37 -7.68 -5.07 8.39
C PHE A 37 -6.69 -4.05 7.82
N VAL A 38 -6.61 -3.90 6.49
CA VAL A 38 -5.85 -2.83 5.82
C VAL A 38 -6.23 -1.44 6.36
N GLY A 39 -7.47 -1.22 6.80
CA GLY A 39 -7.88 0.02 7.46
C GLY A 39 -7.13 0.29 8.77
N ASN A 40 -6.72 -0.74 9.53
CA ASN A 40 -5.85 -0.57 10.70
C ASN A 40 -4.44 -0.13 10.30
N LEU A 41 -3.88 -0.73 9.24
CA LEU A 41 -2.60 -0.32 8.68
C LEU A 41 -2.63 1.16 8.25
N HIS A 42 -3.67 1.55 7.50
CA HIS A 42 -3.86 2.93 7.06
C HIS A 42 -3.90 3.90 8.23
N ARG A 43 -4.73 3.65 9.24
CA ARG A 43 -4.82 4.49 10.44
C ARG A 43 -3.49 4.57 11.19
N GLY A 44 -2.77 3.46 11.32
CA GLY A 44 -1.45 3.46 11.98
C GLY A 44 -0.45 4.37 11.27
N ILE A 45 -0.38 4.30 9.94
CA ILE A 45 0.51 5.15 9.15
C ILE A 45 0.07 6.62 9.26
N ASP A 46 -1.23 6.91 9.13
CA ASP A 46 -1.75 8.28 9.27
C ASP A 46 -1.41 8.88 10.65
N GLN A 47 -1.48 8.09 11.72
CA GLN A 47 -1.08 8.50 13.07
C GLN A 47 0.42 8.79 13.15
N THR A 48 1.28 7.94 12.56
CA THR A 48 2.73 8.18 12.48
C THR A 48 3.03 9.49 11.76
N MET A 49 2.36 9.74 10.62
CA MET A 49 2.53 10.98 9.86
C MET A 49 2.07 12.21 10.66
N ALA A 50 0.93 12.13 11.35
CA ALA A 50 0.39 13.23 12.15
C ALA A 50 1.28 13.57 13.36
N GLN A 51 1.86 12.57 14.03
CA GLN A 51 2.74 12.78 15.18
C GLN A 51 4.01 13.55 14.81
N ALA A 52 4.53 13.35 13.61
CA ALA A 52 5.73 14.06 13.18
C ALA A 52 5.47 15.51 12.77
N ALA A 53 4.29 15.82 12.25
CA ALA A 53 3.88 17.21 12.02
C ALA A 53 3.94 18.05 13.32
N LEU A 54 3.77 17.41 14.49
CA LEU A 54 3.89 18.05 15.81
C LEU A 54 5.35 18.31 16.23
N ARG A 55 6.35 17.72 15.56
CA ARG A 55 7.78 17.84 15.91
C ARG A 55 8.49 19.01 15.21
N GLY A 56 7.78 19.78 14.39
CA GLY A 56 8.26 21.07 13.87
C GLY A 56 8.81 21.09 12.45
N GLU A 57 8.83 19.97 11.73
CA GLU A 57 9.22 19.93 10.32
C GLU A 57 8.00 19.68 9.43
N PRO A 58 7.44 20.71 8.76
CA PRO A 58 6.30 20.53 7.89
C PRO A 58 6.73 19.74 6.64
N VAL A 59 6.06 18.63 6.37
CA VAL A 59 6.20 17.92 5.09
C VAL A 59 5.79 18.85 3.94
N ALA A 60 6.54 18.80 2.84
CA ALA A 60 6.29 19.66 1.68
C ALA A 60 5.06 19.22 0.85
N CYS A 61 4.61 17.97 1.05
CA CYS A 61 3.43 17.42 0.39
C CYS A 61 2.15 18.11 0.87
N ARG A 62 1.29 18.48 -0.09
CA ARG A 62 -0.02 19.09 0.14
C ARG A 62 -1.02 18.55 -0.88
N ALA A 63 -2.32 18.78 -0.67
CA ALA A 63 -3.32 18.50 -1.70
C ALA A 63 -2.93 19.20 -3.02
N GLY A 64 -2.98 18.47 -4.13
CA GLY A 64 -2.48 18.95 -5.43
C GLY A 64 -1.00 18.65 -5.71
N CYS A 65 -0.24 18.09 -4.75
CA CYS A 65 1.11 17.58 -5.03
C CYS A 65 1.03 16.21 -5.71
N ALA A 66 1.52 16.11 -6.95
CA ALA A 66 1.49 14.90 -7.75
C ALA A 66 2.89 14.29 -8.04
N SER A 67 3.96 14.80 -7.43
CA SER A 67 5.33 14.39 -7.76
C SER A 67 5.57 12.88 -7.59
N CYS A 68 5.02 12.26 -6.55
CA CYS A 68 5.15 10.81 -6.34
C CYS A 68 4.20 9.96 -7.20
N CYS A 69 3.23 10.57 -7.88
CA CYS A 69 2.19 9.84 -8.64
C CYS A 69 2.70 9.26 -9.95
N SER A 70 3.94 9.52 -10.34
CA SER A 70 4.60 8.88 -11.49
C SER A 70 5.65 7.84 -11.06
N LEU A 71 5.74 7.52 -9.76
CA LEU A 71 6.61 6.47 -9.25
C LEU A 71 5.93 5.08 -9.37
N ARG A 72 6.74 4.03 -9.39
CA ARG A 72 6.23 2.66 -9.25
C ARG A 72 5.75 2.48 -7.82
N VAL A 73 4.49 2.10 -7.66
CA VAL A 73 3.87 1.79 -6.37
C VAL A 73 3.60 0.30 -6.31
N GLU A 74 4.00 -0.32 -5.22
CA GLU A 74 3.71 -1.72 -4.94
C GLU A 74 2.74 -1.84 -3.76
N VAL A 75 1.84 -2.82 -3.87
CA VAL A 75 0.76 -3.07 -2.91
C VAL A 75 0.68 -4.54 -2.56
N ALA A 76 0.30 -4.82 -1.31
CA ALA A 76 -0.03 -6.18 -0.90
C ALA A 76 -1.39 -6.61 -1.48
N PRO A 77 -1.67 -7.92 -1.63
CA PRO A 77 -2.94 -8.40 -2.17
C PRO A 77 -4.16 -7.86 -1.40
N ALA A 78 -4.09 -7.82 -0.07
CA ALA A 78 -5.16 -7.28 0.77
C ALA A 78 -5.50 -5.80 0.44
N GLU A 79 -4.50 -4.97 0.10
CA GLU A 79 -4.71 -3.57 -0.28
C GLU A 79 -5.40 -3.45 -1.64
N ALA A 80 -4.96 -4.25 -2.62
CA ALA A 80 -5.58 -4.29 -3.95
C ALA A 80 -7.04 -4.77 -3.88
N LEU A 81 -7.31 -5.80 -3.05
CA LEU A 81 -8.66 -6.30 -2.79
C LEU A 81 -9.54 -5.26 -2.10
N LEU A 82 -8.99 -4.50 -1.14
CA LEU A 82 -9.71 -3.39 -0.51
C LEU A 82 -10.06 -2.31 -1.54
N ILE A 83 -9.10 -1.88 -2.36
CA ILE A 83 -9.34 -0.87 -3.41
C ILE A 83 -10.40 -1.36 -4.39
N ALA A 84 -10.30 -2.59 -4.90
CA ALA A 84 -11.27 -3.16 -5.81
C ALA A 84 -12.69 -3.20 -5.20
N ARG A 85 -12.81 -3.60 -3.92
CA ARG A 85 -14.09 -3.58 -3.19
C ARG A 85 -14.70 -2.17 -3.13
N GLN A 86 -13.89 -1.15 -2.85
CA GLN A 86 -14.36 0.23 -2.76
C GLN A 86 -14.70 0.84 -4.12
N LEU A 87 -13.98 0.45 -5.17
CA LEU A 87 -14.32 0.88 -6.53
C LEU A 87 -15.64 0.24 -7.02
N ARG A 88 -15.92 -1.01 -6.62
CA ARG A 88 -17.19 -1.70 -6.93
C ARG A 88 -18.40 -1.10 -6.21
N SER A 89 -18.23 -0.53 -5.02
CA SER A 89 -19.32 0.12 -4.29
C SER A 89 -19.65 1.53 -4.81
N GLY A 90 -18.81 2.08 -5.70
CA GLY A 90 -19.04 3.37 -6.35
C GLY A 90 -19.85 3.29 -7.65
N PRO A 91 -20.00 4.42 -8.37
CA PRO A 91 -20.73 4.47 -9.64
C PRO A 91 -20.12 3.56 -10.72
N ALA A 92 -20.94 2.74 -11.38
CA ALA A 92 -20.50 1.79 -12.40
C ALA A 92 -19.76 2.45 -13.58
N GLU A 93 -20.19 3.65 -13.98
CA GLU A 93 -19.51 4.43 -15.02
C GLU A 93 -18.08 4.80 -14.61
N ARG A 94 -17.90 5.27 -13.36
CA ARG A 94 -16.57 5.62 -12.85
C ARG A 94 -15.66 4.40 -12.75
N LEU A 95 -16.21 3.26 -12.34
CA LEU A 95 -15.48 1.99 -12.33
C LEU A 95 -15.05 1.58 -13.76
N ALA A 96 -15.93 1.71 -14.76
CA ALA A 96 -15.60 1.39 -16.15
C ALA A 96 -14.49 2.31 -16.69
N GLN A 97 -14.57 3.62 -16.44
CA GLN A 97 -13.54 4.59 -16.82
C GLN A 97 -12.18 4.26 -16.17
N LEU A 98 -12.17 3.97 -14.86
CA LEU A 98 -10.94 3.61 -14.14
C LEU A 98 -10.35 2.29 -14.65
N ARG A 99 -11.18 1.28 -14.93
CA ARG A 99 -10.70 0.00 -15.51
C ARG A 99 -10.00 0.23 -16.84
N GLN A 100 -10.58 1.07 -17.71
CA GLN A 100 -9.96 1.43 -18.98
C GLN A 100 -8.65 2.21 -18.78
N ALA A 101 -8.60 3.13 -17.81
CA ALA A 101 -7.39 3.89 -17.50
C ALA A 101 -6.25 2.99 -16.99
N LEU A 102 -6.56 2.05 -16.10
CA LEU A 102 -5.64 1.05 -15.59
C LEU A 102 -5.11 0.14 -16.72
N GLN A 103 -6.00 -0.33 -17.62
CA GLN A 103 -5.62 -1.16 -18.76
C GLN A 103 -4.66 -0.41 -19.71
N ARG A 104 -4.98 0.85 -20.03
CA ARG A 104 -4.09 1.72 -20.82
C ARG A 104 -2.73 1.89 -20.14
N GLN A 105 -2.71 2.15 -18.83
CA GLN A 105 -1.44 2.28 -18.10
C GLN A 105 -0.61 1.00 -18.19
N GLN A 106 -1.21 -0.18 -18.01
CA GLN A 106 -0.50 -1.45 -18.16
C GLN A 106 0.02 -1.67 -19.59
N SER A 107 -0.76 -1.31 -20.61
CA SER A 107 -0.31 -1.42 -22.01
C SER A 107 0.89 -0.53 -22.31
N VAL A 108 0.97 0.66 -21.70
CA VAL A 108 2.13 1.55 -21.82
C VAL A 108 3.33 0.95 -21.09
N LEU A 109 3.13 0.50 -19.85
CA LEU A 109 4.21 -0.08 -19.02
C LEU A 109 4.77 -1.39 -19.57
N ALA A 110 4.03 -2.10 -20.43
CA ALA A 110 4.49 -3.30 -21.11
C ALA A 110 5.43 -3.03 -22.30
N GLN A 111 5.51 -1.77 -22.77
CA GLN A 111 6.39 -1.40 -23.88
C GLN A 111 7.83 -1.22 -23.39
N GLU A 112 8.80 -1.70 -24.17
CA GLU A 112 10.22 -1.52 -23.87
C GLU A 112 10.58 -0.03 -23.87
N GLY A 113 11.34 0.41 -22.85
CA GLY A 113 11.77 1.80 -22.72
C GLY A 113 10.65 2.80 -22.37
N ALA A 114 9.44 2.33 -22.04
CA ALA A 114 8.33 3.20 -21.70
C ALA A 114 8.63 4.10 -20.50
N ILE A 115 8.37 5.40 -20.67
CA ILE A 115 8.32 6.34 -19.55
C ILE A 115 7.05 6.03 -18.76
N ARG A 116 7.19 5.84 -17.45
CA ARG A 116 6.05 5.57 -16.57
C ARG A 116 5.07 6.75 -16.64
N PRO A 117 3.82 6.53 -17.08
CA PRO A 117 2.81 7.58 -17.06
C PRO A 117 2.39 7.86 -15.61
N PRO A 118 1.74 9.00 -15.35
CA PRO A 118 1.08 9.24 -14.08
C PRO A 118 0.13 8.09 -13.70
N CYS A 119 0.00 7.85 -12.40
CA CYS A 119 -0.89 6.86 -11.82
C CYS A 119 -2.32 7.00 -12.38
N ALA A 120 -2.95 5.89 -12.78
CA ALA A 120 -4.31 5.88 -13.30
C ALA A 120 -5.37 6.42 -12.32
N PHE A 121 -5.05 6.52 -11.03
CA PHE A 121 -5.92 7.11 -10.02
C PHE A 121 -5.75 8.63 -9.87
N LEU A 122 -4.77 9.25 -10.52
CA LEU A 122 -4.56 10.70 -10.46
C LEU A 122 -5.55 11.42 -11.39
N GLN A 123 -6.37 12.30 -10.80
CA GLN A 123 -7.37 13.12 -11.49
C GLN A 123 -7.20 14.56 -10.99
N ASP A 124 -6.92 15.51 -11.89
CA ASP A 124 -6.79 16.94 -11.55
C ASP A 124 -5.82 17.20 -10.38
N ALA A 125 -4.66 16.53 -10.42
CA ALA A 125 -3.63 16.52 -9.38
C ALA A 125 -4.08 15.98 -8.00
N LEU A 126 -5.23 15.30 -7.93
CA LEU A 126 -5.78 14.67 -6.74
C LEU A 126 -5.91 13.14 -6.93
N CYS A 127 -5.67 12.40 -5.86
CA CYS A 127 -5.86 10.95 -5.88
C CYS A 127 -7.35 10.61 -5.77
N SER A 128 -7.93 10.02 -6.81
CA SER A 128 -9.34 9.60 -6.81
C SER A 128 -9.66 8.48 -5.82
N ILE A 129 -8.64 7.80 -5.29
CA ILE A 129 -8.76 6.80 -4.21
C ILE A 129 -8.11 7.27 -2.92
N TYR A 130 -7.96 8.57 -2.67
CA TYR A 130 -7.19 9.11 -1.54
C TYR A 130 -7.48 8.43 -0.18
N PRO A 131 -8.75 8.17 0.21
CA PRO A 131 -9.05 7.47 1.47
C PRO A 131 -8.47 6.04 1.53
N TRP A 132 -8.35 5.39 0.38
CA TRP A 132 -7.88 4.02 0.20
C TRP A 132 -6.50 3.94 -0.45
N ARG A 133 -5.76 5.06 -0.52
CA ARG A 133 -4.41 5.08 -1.06
C ARG A 133 -3.54 4.05 -0.30
N PRO A 134 -2.74 3.24 -1.00
CA PRO A 134 -1.96 2.18 -0.38
C PRO A 134 -0.98 2.70 0.66
N ALA A 135 -0.51 1.82 1.54
CA ALA A 135 0.51 2.09 2.56
C ALA A 135 1.75 2.76 1.96
N SER A 136 2.23 2.28 0.80
CA SER A 136 3.36 2.84 0.07
C SER A 136 3.15 4.32 -0.31
N CYS A 137 1.94 4.70 -0.74
CA CYS A 137 1.61 6.10 -1.03
C CYS A 137 1.36 6.92 0.23
N ARG A 138 0.78 6.28 1.27
CA ARG A 138 0.37 6.94 2.52
C ARG A 138 1.57 7.35 3.37
N LYS A 139 2.64 6.53 3.37
CA LYS A 139 3.89 6.80 4.11
C LYS A 139 4.87 7.69 3.35
N ALA A 140 4.70 7.84 2.04
CA ALA A 140 5.59 8.65 1.22
C ALA A 140 5.52 10.12 1.63
N HIS A 141 6.67 10.70 1.96
CA HIS A 141 6.79 12.10 2.36
C HIS A 141 8.15 12.66 1.94
N SER A 142 8.27 13.98 1.95
CA SER A 142 9.54 14.68 1.86
C SER A 142 9.40 16.08 2.45
N PHE A 143 10.50 16.65 2.92
CA PHE A 143 10.61 18.05 3.34
C PHE A 143 10.94 19.02 2.19
N SER A 144 11.16 18.53 0.97
CA SER A 144 11.43 19.38 -0.19
C SER A 144 10.61 18.98 -1.42
N ALA A 145 9.68 19.86 -1.81
CA ALA A 145 8.92 19.68 -3.04
C ALA A 145 9.82 19.77 -4.28
N GLU A 146 10.86 20.60 -4.23
CA GLU A 146 11.86 20.74 -5.30
C GLU A 146 12.65 19.44 -5.49
N ALA A 147 13.09 18.80 -4.40
CA ALA A 147 13.77 17.50 -4.49
C ALA A 147 12.86 16.42 -5.08
N CYS A 148 11.57 16.43 -4.75
CA CYS A 148 10.60 15.52 -5.37
C CYS A 148 10.40 15.80 -6.87
N GLN A 149 10.34 17.06 -7.29
CA GLN A 149 10.10 17.45 -8.69
C GLN A 149 11.31 17.18 -9.58
N SER A 150 12.52 17.37 -9.05
CA SER A 150 13.76 17.09 -9.77
C SER A 150 14.11 15.61 -9.85
N GLY A 151 13.39 14.75 -9.12
CA GLY A 151 13.70 13.33 -9.04
C GLY A 151 15.01 13.06 -8.31
N ALA A 152 15.31 13.84 -7.27
CA ALA A 152 16.55 13.71 -6.51
C ALA A 152 16.74 12.26 -6.00
N ALA A 153 17.97 11.76 -6.10
CA ALA A 153 18.32 10.40 -5.65
C ALA A 153 18.07 10.20 -4.14
N GLN A 154 18.12 11.28 -3.37
CA GLN A 154 17.80 11.30 -1.95
C GLN A 154 16.75 12.37 -1.71
N LEU A 155 15.61 11.96 -1.17
CA LEU A 155 14.59 12.88 -0.70
C LEU A 155 14.83 13.17 0.78
N PRO A 156 14.83 14.44 1.21
CA PRO A 156 14.89 14.76 2.62
C PRO A 156 13.61 14.25 3.29
N GLN A 157 13.77 13.35 4.25
CA GLN A 157 12.70 12.62 4.93
C GLN A 157 13.04 12.50 6.42
N ASP A 158 12.02 12.33 7.25
CA ASP A 158 12.21 12.01 8.67
C ASP A 158 12.49 10.51 8.80
N LEU A 159 13.65 10.16 9.35
CA LEU A 159 14.04 8.77 9.52
C LEU A 159 13.10 8.03 10.49
N ALA A 160 12.67 8.66 11.57
CA ALA A 160 11.79 8.04 12.55
C ALA A 160 10.39 7.76 11.98
N ILE A 161 9.83 8.69 11.19
CA ILE A 161 8.58 8.46 10.43
C ILE A 161 8.77 7.27 9.49
N THR A 162 9.84 7.30 8.70
CA THR A 162 10.12 6.29 7.68
C THR A 162 10.19 4.91 8.32
N LEU A 163 10.96 4.75 9.40
CA LEU A 163 11.11 3.48 10.11
C LEU A 163 9.81 3.01 10.77
N ALA A 164 9.06 3.91 11.39
CA ALA A 164 7.80 3.56 12.04
C ALA A 164 6.72 3.13 11.02
N ALA A 165 6.57 3.86 9.92
CA ALA A 165 5.63 3.49 8.85
C ALA A 165 6.07 2.21 8.12
N GLU A 166 7.38 2.01 7.94
CA GLU A 166 7.94 0.78 7.39
C GLU A 166 7.66 -0.43 8.29
N ALA A 167 7.81 -0.27 9.61
CA ALA A 167 7.48 -1.31 10.58
C ALA A 167 6.00 -1.71 10.52
N LEU A 168 5.10 -0.74 10.35
CA LEU A 168 3.67 -1.00 10.19
C LEU A 168 3.38 -1.79 8.90
N GLN A 169 3.92 -1.36 7.76
CA GLN A 169 3.69 -2.01 6.47
C GLN A 169 4.29 -3.43 6.43
N ARG A 170 5.58 -3.57 6.76
CA ARG A 170 6.27 -4.87 6.76
C ARG A 170 5.76 -5.81 7.83
N GLY A 171 5.41 -5.28 9.00
CA GLY A 171 4.80 -6.06 10.08
C GLY A 171 3.41 -6.58 9.71
N THR A 172 2.57 -5.75 9.06
CA THR A 172 1.27 -6.21 8.55
C THR A 172 1.44 -7.31 7.51
N ALA A 173 2.38 -7.15 6.57
CA ALA A 173 2.70 -8.18 5.59
C ALA A 173 3.23 -9.48 6.26
N LEU A 174 4.05 -9.35 7.31
CA LEU A 174 4.52 -10.50 8.10
C LEU A 174 3.35 -11.23 8.77
N GLY A 175 2.41 -10.50 9.37
CA GLY A 175 1.25 -11.11 10.04
C GLY A 175 0.32 -11.85 9.07
N TYR A 176 0.09 -11.31 7.87
CA TYR A 176 -0.62 -12.04 6.81
C TYR A 176 0.10 -13.35 6.43
N ARG A 177 1.41 -13.30 6.20
CA ARG A 177 2.19 -14.50 5.85
C ARG A 177 2.18 -15.56 6.96
N GLN A 178 2.24 -15.16 8.23
CA GLN A 178 2.11 -16.07 9.38
C GLN A 178 0.73 -16.73 9.46
N ARG A 179 -0.29 -16.16 8.80
CA ARG A 179 -1.61 -16.77 8.64
C ARG A 179 -1.74 -17.60 7.36
N GLY A 180 -0.67 -17.77 6.58
CA GLY A 180 -0.70 -18.45 5.28
C GLY A 180 -1.27 -17.59 4.15
N LEU A 181 -1.59 -16.32 4.40
CA LEU A 181 -2.14 -15.42 3.39
C LEU A 181 -1.01 -14.87 2.51
N ASP A 182 -1.23 -14.86 1.20
CA ASP A 182 -0.25 -14.31 0.26
C ASP A 182 0.01 -12.83 0.56
N GLY A 183 1.30 -12.51 0.74
CA GLY A 183 1.81 -11.18 1.00
C GLY A 183 2.75 -10.67 -0.09
N ALA A 184 2.83 -11.35 -1.24
CA ALA A 184 3.65 -10.93 -2.37
C ALA A 184 3.12 -9.61 -2.94
N VAL A 185 3.99 -8.60 -2.96
CA VAL A 185 3.63 -7.28 -3.47
C VAL A 185 3.61 -7.28 -4.98
N GLN A 186 2.69 -6.51 -5.55
CA GLN A 186 2.51 -6.35 -6.98
C GLN A 186 2.38 -4.87 -7.33
N GLU A 187 2.67 -4.51 -8.59
CA GLU A 187 2.47 -3.14 -9.07
C GLU A 187 0.99 -2.76 -8.93
N LEU A 188 0.73 -1.57 -8.36
CA LEU A 188 -0.61 -1.12 -7.95
C LEU A 188 -1.68 -1.30 -9.03
N SER A 189 -1.39 -0.89 -10.26
CA SER A 189 -2.39 -0.89 -11.33
C SER A 189 -2.67 -2.30 -11.82
N ALA A 190 -1.63 -3.14 -11.92
CA ALA A 190 -1.76 -4.56 -12.23
C ALA A 190 -2.59 -5.30 -11.16
N ALA A 191 -2.25 -5.08 -9.88
CA ALA A 191 -2.90 -5.74 -8.74
C ALA A 191 -4.39 -5.38 -8.64
N VAL A 192 -4.73 -4.10 -8.80
CA VAL A 192 -6.13 -3.65 -8.78
C VAL A 192 -6.89 -4.16 -9.99
N LEU A 193 -6.30 -4.20 -11.19
CA LEU A 193 -6.93 -4.82 -12.36
C LEU A 193 -7.24 -6.29 -12.14
N GLN A 194 -6.29 -7.04 -11.60
CA GLN A 194 -6.48 -8.45 -11.29
C GLN A 194 -7.62 -8.65 -10.28
N ALA A 195 -7.67 -7.83 -9.22
CA ALA A 195 -8.74 -7.88 -8.23
C ALA A 195 -10.11 -7.47 -8.79
N LEU A 196 -10.15 -6.53 -9.75
CA LEU A 196 -11.39 -6.08 -10.42
C LEU A 196 -11.88 -7.03 -11.51
N ALA A 197 -11.03 -7.91 -12.03
CA ALA A 197 -11.38 -8.90 -13.05
C ALA A 197 -12.15 -10.10 -12.47
N ASP A 198 -12.12 -10.26 -11.14
CA ASP A 198 -12.66 -11.45 -10.50
C ASP A 198 -13.34 -11.13 -9.16
N ASP A 199 -14.64 -11.40 -9.09
CA ASP A 199 -15.45 -11.12 -7.91
C ASP A 199 -15.13 -12.05 -6.73
N THR A 200 -14.53 -13.21 -7.01
CA THR A 200 -14.12 -14.20 -6.02
C THR A 200 -12.66 -14.09 -5.61
N ALA A 201 -11.91 -13.10 -6.13
CA ALA A 201 -10.48 -12.91 -5.84
C ALA A 201 -10.16 -12.88 -4.34
N ALA A 202 -10.98 -12.19 -3.54
CA ALA A 202 -10.79 -12.11 -2.09
C ALA A 202 -10.96 -13.48 -1.42
N SER A 203 -12.03 -14.20 -1.78
CA SER A 203 -12.31 -15.53 -1.23
C SER A 203 -11.22 -16.53 -1.59
N ARG A 204 -10.69 -16.48 -2.84
CA ARG A 204 -9.57 -17.33 -3.25
C ARG A 204 -8.27 -16.98 -2.54
N TRP A 205 -7.95 -15.70 -2.42
CA TRP A 205 -6.78 -15.25 -1.67
C TRP A 205 -6.82 -15.74 -0.22
N TYR A 206 -8.00 -15.69 0.41
CA TYR A 206 -8.18 -16.17 1.77
C TYR A 206 -8.12 -17.70 1.88
N ALA A 207 -8.85 -18.42 1.01
CA ALA A 207 -8.89 -19.90 1.03
C ALA A 207 -7.55 -20.55 0.65
N ALA A 208 -6.70 -19.86 -0.13
CA ALA A 208 -5.35 -20.34 -0.42
C ALA A 208 -4.50 -20.53 0.84
N ALA A 209 -4.77 -19.74 1.89
CA ALA A 209 -4.11 -19.91 3.19
C ALA A 209 -4.48 -21.25 3.84
N ASP A 210 -5.75 -21.65 3.78
CA ASP A 210 -6.25 -22.90 4.38
C ASP A 210 -5.68 -24.15 3.67
N ASN A 211 -5.44 -24.05 2.35
CA ASN A 211 -4.82 -25.14 1.58
C ASN A 211 -3.30 -25.22 1.78
N SER A 212 -2.65 -24.09 2.11
CA SER A 212 -1.20 -24.06 2.35
C SER A 212 -0.78 -24.66 3.70
N THR A 213 -1.66 -24.63 4.70
CA THR A 213 -1.47 -25.25 6.01
C THR A 213 -1.77 -26.75 5.99
N ALA A 214 -2.70 -27.21 5.15
CA ALA A 214 -3.01 -28.64 4.97
C ALA A 214 -1.91 -29.43 4.25
N ALA A 215 -1.10 -28.79 3.41
CA ALA A 215 0.00 -29.44 2.68
C ALA A 215 1.31 -29.59 3.49
N GLN A 216 1.34 -29.11 4.75
CA GLN A 216 2.51 -29.16 5.64
C GLN A 216 2.27 -30.02 6.89
N GLY A 217 1.14 -30.76 6.93
CA GLY A 217 0.75 -31.66 8.02
C GLY A 217 0.97 -33.13 7.69
#